data_AF-Q2UPE4-F1
#
_entry.id   AF-Q2UPE4-F1
#
_cell.length_a   1.000
_cell.length_b   1.000
_cell.length_c   1.000
_cell.angle_alpha   90.00
_cell.angle_beta   90.00
_cell.angle_gamma   90.00
#
_symmetry.space_group_name_H-M   'P 1'
#
loop_
_entity.id
_entity.type
_entity.pdbx_description
1 polymer ?
#
loop_
_entity_poly.entity_id
_entity_poly.type
_entity_poly.pdbx_seq_one_letter_code
_entity_poly.pdbx_strand_id
1 'polypeptide(L)'
;MTCTAISYYIFDQQELKDPSLIQALEVLAWQIAKVDMVYRKELGSVKTAGSNQIGSLCRQLFGKCYKTDSTFFLLFDGIDQMDKQHLKEFVQLLEEWQSTACTWPRFTLRILLIGRTETMNKINAQIEDEISVIDVASANRDDMINFINDRMNKMEILGGSSDQVAALRGDIVETLTKETKGDFVNVGLLLDEISRKKRPREIRDILARSGENRSDTIARKIEMLSDTLSDDDISDLNYLLTWVVFAEYPLTLGQLEAALFLKSREPSLRPLAETIKDQYSSLLCIEGVHVYLVSSSMKDFFRTKSDSEGTRDHQDLDTVGDVSEAEVRIVKRFLESVCDPELFNKFGFDEFFKRKMKRKTVRIAVDAETAHLMIVSACLEIICSKASLDLNPLLRYAENNLGYHLKQADPSLTQPHQKIAIGPQLVKIFTDDEVIDRWWRASSYRLRVLWIYHDDHVEVTLKWLQDSAVTKNISEEERKITGAHSGD
;
A
#
# COMPACT_ATOMS: atom_id res chain seq x y z
N MET A 1 -43.50 -3.70 12.89
CA MET A 1 -42.43 -2.74 13.20
C MET A 1 -41.73 -2.47 11.90
N THR A 2 -41.72 -1.23 11.44
CA THR A 2 -40.96 -0.80 10.26
C THR A 2 -39.48 -0.73 10.62
N CYS A 3 -38.64 -1.59 10.04
CA CYS A 3 -37.19 -1.56 10.30
C CYS A 3 -36.44 -0.91 9.13
N THR A 4 -35.53 0.01 9.42
CA THR A 4 -34.58 0.53 8.46
C THR A 4 -33.18 0.11 8.86
N ALA A 5 -32.49 -0.64 7.99
CA ALA A 5 -31.12 -1.09 8.23
C ALA A 5 -30.19 -0.58 7.13
N ILE A 6 -29.00 -0.13 7.52
CA ILE A 6 -27.94 0.26 6.61
C ILE A 6 -26.78 -0.67 6.88
N SER A 7 -26.25 -1.26 5.82
CA SER A 7 -25.09 -2.15 5.87
C SER A 7 -24.15 -1.81 4.73
N TYR A 8 -22.85 -1.87 4.99
CA TYR A 8 -21.84 -1.55 4.01
C TYR A 8 -20.72 -2.58 4.01
N TYR A 9 -20.08 -2.74 2.85
CA TYR A 9 -18.87 -3.53 2.69
C TYR A 9 -17.94 -2.79 1.73
N ILE A 10 -16.66 -2.73 2.10
CA ILE A 10 -15.62 -2.08 1.32
C ILE A 10 -14.66 -3.18 0.84
N PHE A 11 -14.57 -3.34 -0.47
CA PHE A 11 -13.59 -4.21 -1.11
C PHE A 11 -12.24 -3.49 -1.13
N ASP A 12 -11.43 -3.72 -0.09
CA ASP A 12 -10.05 -3.26 -0.02
C ASP A 12 -9.09 -4.43 -0.28
N GLN A 13 -8.12 -4.22 -1.18
CA GLN A 13 -7.02 -5.18 -1.42
C GLN A 13 -6.16 -5.41 -0.17
N GLN A 14 -6.21 -4.52 0.84
CA GLN A 14 -5.31 -4.58 1.99
C GLN A 14 -5.75 -5.54 3.10
N GLU A 15 -7.04 -5.79 3.29
CA GLU A 15 -7.50 -6.49 4.50
C GLU A 15 -7.92 -7.96 4.30
N LEU A 16 -8.16 -8.44 3.07
CA LEU A 16 -8.70 -9.78 2.87
C LEU A 16 -8.07 -10.52 1.68
N LYS A 17 -7.57 -11.74 1.96
CA LYS A 17 -6.90 -12.63 1.01
C LYS A 17 -7.79 -13.23 -0.08
N ASP A 18 -9.07 -12.88 -0.09
CA ASP A 18 -9.99 -13.18 -1.18
C ASP A 18 -11.22 -12.27 -1.00
N PRO A 19 -11.33 -11.12 -1.70
CA PRO A 19 -12.49 -10.23 -1.62
C PRO A 19 -13.70 -10.90 -2.30
N SER A 20 -14.14 -12.02 -1.73
CA SER A 20 -15.24 -12.79 -2.25
C SER A 20 -16.54 -12.05 -1.94
N LEU A 21 -17.40 -11.95 -2.95
CA LEU A 21 -18.74 -11.43 -2.76
C LEU A 21 -19.51 -12.21 -1.70
N ILE A 22 -19.20 -13.51 -1.54
CA ILE A 22 -19.74 -14.36 -0.48
C ILE A 22 -19.51 -13.73 0.90
N GLN A 23 -18.26 -13.38 1.22
CA GLN A 23 -17.93 -12.75 2.49
C GLN A 23 -18.63 -11.39 2.63
N ALA A 24 -18.68 -10.60 1.56
CA ALA A 24 -19.37 -9.31 1.58
C ALA A 24 -20.85 -9.48 1.95
N LEU A 25 -21.54 -10.42 1.31
CA LEU A 25 -22.95 -10.72 1.57
C LEU A 25 -23.18 -11.22 3.00
N GLU A 26 -22.31 -12.08 3.51
CA GLU A 26 -22.37 -12.57 4.90
C GLU A 26 -22.18 -11.43 5.91
N VAL A 27 -21.21 -10.54 5.68
CA VAL A 27 -20.96 -9.37 6.53
C VAL A 27 -22.15 -8.41 6.51
N LEU A 28 -22.72 -8.13 5.33
CA LEU A 28 -23.92 -7.29 5.21
C LEU A 28 -25.11 -7.92 5.94
N ALA A 29 -25.36 -9.22 5.75
CA ALA A 29 -26.40 -9.94 6.47
C ALA A 29 -26.18 -9.88 7.99
N TRP A 30 -24.97 -10.08 8.48
CA TRP A 30 -24.68 -9.97 9.90
C TRP A 30 -24.92 -8.54 10.45
N GLN A 31 -24.56 -7.50 9.70
CA GLN A 31 -24.83 -6.11 10.08
C GLN A 31 -26.34 -5.84 10.20
N ILE A 32 -27.15 -6.34 9.26
CA ILE A 32 -28.61 -6.22 9.34
C ILE A 32 -29.14 -6.98 10.57
N ALA A 33 -28.65 -8.20 10.82
CA ALA A 33 -29.05 -9.01 11.97
C ALA A 33 -28.73 -8.34 13.31
N LYS A 34 -27.74 -7.45 13.39
CA LYS A 34 -27.50 -6.66 14.61
C LYS A 34 -28.62 -5.66 14.92
N VAL A 35 -29.28 -5.13 13.89
CA VAL A 35 -30.27 -4.06 14.02
C VAL A 35 -31.70 -4.61 14.01
N ASP A 36 -31.99 -5.60 13.18
CA ASP A 36 -33.31 -6.19 13.03
C ASP A 36 -33.40 -7.55 13.75
N MET A 37 -34.13 -7.59 14.87
CA MET A 37 -34.35 -8.80 15.65
C MET A 37 -35.16 -9.87 14.92
N VAL A 38 -36.10 -9.46 14.06
CA VAL A 38 -36.93 -10.39 13.28
C VAL A 38 -36.05 -11.06 12.23
N TYR A 39 -35.27 -10.26 11.50
CA TYR A 39 -34.30 -10.77 10.54
C TYR A 39 -33.25 -11.66 11.22
N ARG A 40 -32.73 -11.30 12.39
CA ARG A 40 -31.79 -12.13 13.16
C ARG A 40 -32.37 -13.53 13.44
N LYS A 41 -33.63 -13.60 13.86
CA LYS A 41 -34.30 -14.87 14.15
C LYS A 41 -34.46 -15.70 12.87
N GLU A 42 -34.80 -15.07 11.76
CA GLU A 42 -34.88 -15.74 10.46
C GLU A 42 -33.51 -16.23 10.00
N LEU A 43 -32.47 -15.41 10.10
CA LEU A 43 -31.09 -15.77 9.74
C LEU A 43 -30.56 -16.95 10.57
N GLY A 44 -30.89 -16.99 11.87
CA GLY A 44 -30.53 -18.12 12.75
C GLY A 44 -31.19 -19.46 12.36
N SER A 45 -32.22 -19.44 11.50
CA SER A 45 -32.85 -20.65 10.95
C SER A 45 -32.20 -21.14 9.64
N VAL A 46 -31.27 -20.37 9.08
CA VAL A 46 -30.62 -20.62 7.79
C VAL A 46 -29.29 -21.33 8.02
N LYS A 47 -29.06 -22.42 7.29
CA LYS A 47 -27.74 -23.07 7.23
C LYS A 47 -26.95 -22.46 6.07
N THR A 48 -25.96 -21.63 6.39
CA THR A 48 -25.08 -21.00 5.38
C THR A 48 -23.87 -21.87 5.01
N ALA A 49 -23.58 -22.92 5.79
CA ALA A 49 -22.42 -23.77 5.57
C ALA A 49 -22.48 -24.50 4.21
N GLY A 50 -21.52 -24.20 3.32
CA GLY A 50 -21.28 -24.91 2.05
C GLY A 50 -21.88 -24.26 0.80
N SER A 51 -22.45 -23.06 0.89
CA SER A 51 -22.98 -22.34 -0.28
C SER A 51 -21.88 -21.59 -1.03
N ASN A 52 -21.22 -22.27 -1.98
CA ASN A 52 -20.19 -21.66 -2.83
C ASN A 52 -20.76 -20.89 -4.04
N GLN A 53 -22.09 -20.88 -4.23
CA GLN A 53 -22.76 -20.19 -5.32
C GLN A 53 -23.47 -18.93 -4.82
N ILE A 54 -23.16 -17.77 -5.39
CA ILE A 54 -23.66 -16.46 -4.97
C ILE A 54 -25.19 -16.43 -4.95
N GLY A 55 -25.84 -16.91 -6.01
CA GLY A 55 -27.31 -16.89 -6.11
C GLY A 55 -28.02 -17.76 -5.06
N SER A 56 -27.43 -18.88 -4.62
CA SER A 56 -28.02 -19.69 -3.53
C SER A 56 -27.81 -19.03 -2.18
N LEU A 57 -26.63 -18.47 -1.93
CA LEU A 57 -26.31 -17.75 -0.71
C LEU A 57 -27.23 -16.53 -0.55
N CYS A 58 -27.42 -15.74 -1.60
CA CYS A 58 -28.30 -14.58 -1.58
C CYS A 58 -29.76 -14.95 -1.28
N ARG A 59 -30.27 -16.03 -1.86
CA ARG A 59 -31.61 -16.54 -1.52
C ARG A 59 -31.70 -17.02 -0.07
N GLN A 60 -30.63 -17.60 0.46
CA GLN A 60 -30.56 -18.00 1.87
C GLN A 60 -30.54 -16.81 2.83
N LEU A 61 -29.70 -15.80 2.54
CA LEU A 61 -29.52 -14.63 3.38
C LEU A 61 -30.72 -13.68 3.30
N PHE A 62 -31.18 -13.35 2.08
CA PHE A 62 -32.17 -12.30 1.85
C PHE A 62 -33.55 -12.80 1.41
N GLY A 63 -33.67 -14.08 1.01
CA GLY A 63 -34.91 -14.65 0.47
C GLY A 63 -36.04 -14.87 1.47
N LYS A 64 -35.92 -14.36 2.71
CA LYS A 64 -37.04 -14.28 3.67
C LYS A 64 -37.38 -12.85 4.10
N CYS A 65 -36.57 -11.87 3.68
CA CYS A 65 -36.71 -10.46 4.08
C CYS A 65 -37.99 -9.80 3.58
N TYR A 66 -38.54 -10.27 2.45
CA TYR A 66 -39.74 -9.68 1.85
C TYR A 66 -41.03 -9.87 2.65
N LYS A 67 -40.99 -10.63 3.76
CA LYS A 67 -42.15 -10.87 4.64
C LYS A 67 -42.32 -9.82 5.73
N THR A 68 -41.32 -8.96 5.94
CA THR A 68 -41.35 -7.90 6.94
C THR A 68 -41.54 -6.54 6.29
N ASP A 69 -42.15 -5.62 7.03
CA ASP A 69 -42.27 -4.22 6.64
C ASP A 69 -40.91 -3.53 6.90
N SER A 70 -39.95 -3.66 5.98
CA SER A 70 -38.57 -3.22 6.23
C SER A 70 -37.93 -2.58 4.99
N THR A 71 -37.00 -1.65 5.21
CA THR A 71 -36.16 -1.04 4.17
C THR A 71 -34.70 -1.29 4.46
N PHE A 72 -34.00 -1.98 3.56
CA PHE A 72 -32.57 -2.25 3.70
C PHE A 72 -31.76 -1.48 2.66
N PHE A 73 -30.67 -0.87 3.12
CA PHE A 73 -29.67 -0.21 2.30
C PHE A 73 -28.38 -1.04 2.31
N LEU A 74 -27.97 -1.51 1.14
CA LEU A 74 -26.70 -2.22 0.95
C LEU A 74 -25.72 -1.31 0.20
N LEU A 75 -24.58 -1.03 0.80
CA LEU A 75 -23.48 -0.31 0.17
C LEU A 75 -22.35 -1.27 -0.18
N PHE A 76 -21.91 -1.23 -1.43
CA PHE A 76 -20.73 -1.94 -1.90
C PHE A 76 -19.74 -0.93 -2.47
N ASP A 77 -18.59 -0.79 -1.82
CA ASP A 77 -17.52 0.12 -2.23
C ASP A 77 -16.32 -0.65 -2.79
N GLY A 78 -15.78 -0.21 -3.92
CA GLY A 78 -14.67 -0.87 -4.60
C GLY A 78 -15.07 -2.09 -5.42
N ILE A 79 -16.26 -2.10 -6.03
CA ILE A 79 -16.74 -3.29 -6.79
C ILE A 79 -15.82 -3.71 -7.95
N ASP A 80 -14.97 -2.80 -8.44
CA ASP A 80 -13.94 -3.09 -9.45
C ASP A 80 -12.82 -4.02 -8.95
N GLN A 81 -12.74 -4.25 -7.63
CA GLN A 81 -11.78 -5.16 -7.00
C GLN A 81 -12.30 -6.60 -6.92
N MET A 82 -13.56 -6.85 -7.24
CA MET A 82 -14.11 -8.21 -7.28
C MET A 82 -13.54 -9.01 -8.46
N ASP A 83 -13.42 -10.32 -8.28
CA ASP A 83 -13.16 -11.22 -9.40
C ASP A 83 -14.24 -11.09 -10.49
N LYS A 84 -13.84 -11.21 -11.76
CA LYS A 84 -14.72 -11.01 -12.92
C LYS A 84 -15.91 -11.97 -12.94
N GLN A 85 -15.72 -13.20 -12.49
CA GLN A 85 -16.78 -14.21 -12.42
C GLN A 85 -17.79 -13.85 -11.32
N HIS A 86 -17.31 -13.46 -10.13
CA HIS A 86 -18.18 -13.00 -9.04
C HIS A 86 -18.94 -11.73 -9.42
N LEU A 87 -18.31 -10.78 -10.11
CA LEU A 87 -18.98 -9.57 -10.59
C LEU A 87 -20.10 -9.92 -11.57
N LYS A 88 -19.87 -10.84 -12.51
CA LYS A 88 -20.90 -11.29 -13.45
C LYS A 88 -22.08 -11.95 -12.76
N GLU A 89 -21.82 -12.85 -11.80
CA GLU A 89 -22.87 -13.48 -10.99
C GLU A 89 -23.64 -12.44 -10.16
N PHE A 90 -22.96 -11.41 -9.67
CA PHE A 90 -23.61 -10.33 -8.93
C PHE A 90 -24.54 -9.50 -9.81
N VAL A 91 -24.11 -9.15 -11.03
CA VAL A 91 -24.96 -8.41 -11.97
C VAL A 91 -26.23 -9.21 -12.30
N GLN A 92 -26.11 -10.51 -12.56
CA GLN A 92 -27.27 -11.39 -12.78
C GLN A 92 -28.21 -11.44 -11.58
N LEU A 93 -27.67 -11.40 -10.37
CA LEU A 93 -28.48 -11.33 -9.15
C LEU A 93 -29.22 -10.00 -9.03
N LEU A 94 -28.59 -8.88 -9.39
CA LEU A 94 -29.23 -7.56 -9.37
C LEU A 94 -30.42 -7.53 -10.36
N GLU A 95 -30.26 -8.12 -11.55
CA GLU A 95 -31.35 -8.31 -12.53
C GLU A 95 -32.49 -9.17 -11.97
N GLU A 96 -32.16 -10.28 -11.29
CA GLU A 96 -33.16 -11.14 -10.62
C GLU A 96 -33.91 -10.37 -9.52
N TRP A 97 -33.21 -9.59 -8.69
CA TRP A 97 -33.84 -8.80 -7.64
C TRP A 97 -34.72 -7.68 -8.20
N GLN A 98 -34.29 -7.02 -9.27
CA GLN A 98 -35.09 -5.99 -9.93
C GLN A 98 -36.39 -6.57 -10.51
N SER A 99 -36.30 -7.68 -11.23
CA SER A 99 -37.48 -8.35 -11.81
C SER A 99 -38.44 -8.90 -10.74
N THR A 100 -37.91 -9.36 -9.61
CA THR A 100 -38.73 -9.92 -8.51
C THR A 100 -39.18 -8.87 -7.48
N ALA A 101 -38.66 -7.64 -7.50
CA ALA A 101 -38.98 -6.60 -6.52
C ALA A 101 -40.49 -6.29 -6.43
N CYS A 102 -41.23 -6.41 -7.55
CA CYS A 102 -42.69 -6.24 -7.57
C CYS A 102 -43.44 -7.24 -6.68
N THR A 103 -42.81 -8.38 -6.34
CA THR A 103 -43.38 -9.42 -5.48
C THR A 103 -43.14 -9.17 -3.98
N TRP A 104 -42.49 -8.06 -3.62
CA TRP A 104 -42.12 -7.71 -2.24
C TRP A 104 -42.94 -6.53 -1.71
N PRO A 105 -44.26 -6.69 -1.46
CA PRO A 105 -45.19 -5.56 -1.28
C PRO A 105 -44.94 -4.70 -0.04
N ARG A 106 -44.12 -5.16 0.91
CA ARG A 106 -43.79 -4.44 2.16
C ARG A 106 -42.30 -4.30 2.40
N PHE A 107 -41.47 -4.71 1.45
CA PHE A 107 -40.03 -4.70 1.61
C PHE A 107 -39.37 -3.88 0.51
N THR A 108 -38.42 -3.05 0.90
CA THR A 108 -37.67 -2.21 -0.05
C THR A 108 -36.18 -2.49 0.11
N LEU A 109 -35.54 -2.93 -0.96
CA LEU A 109 -34.10 -3.07 -1.03
C LEU A 109 -33.53 -1.91 -1.86
N ARG A 110 -32.55 -1.19 -1.30
CA ARG A 110 -31.81 -0.13 -1.99
C ARG A 110 -30.34 -0.48 -1.99
N ILE A 111 -29.73 -0.44 -3.16
CA ILE A 111 -28.34 -0.84 -3.33
C ILE A 111 -27.58 0.36 -3.90
N LEU A 112 -26.47 0.71 -3.27
CA LEU A 112 -25.50 1.66 -3.80
C LEU A 112 -24.23 0.90 -4.15
N LEU A 113 -23.82 1.04 -5.39
CA LEU A 113 -22.58 0.47 -5.92
C LEU A 113 -21.60 1.61 -6.18
N ILE A 114 -20.38 1.48 -5.68
CA ILE A 114 -19.29 2.43 -5.89
C ILE A 114 -18.13 1.68 -6.54
N GLY A 115 -17.62 2.22 -7.65
CA GLY A 115 -16.50 1.64 -8.37
C GLY A 115 -16.05 2.51 -9.54
N ARG A 116 -15.03 2.05 -10.25
CA ARG A 116 -14.48 2.77 -11.41
C ARG A 116 -15.47 2.86 -12.58
N THR A 117 -15.36 3.95 -13.36
CA THR A 117 -16.21 4.24 -14.53
C THR A 117 -16.33 3.07 -15.50
N GLU A 118 -15.22 2.38 -15.80
CA GLU A 118 -15.23 1.22 -16.70
C GLU A 118 -16.11 0.07 -16.20
N THR A 119 -16.07 -0.21 -14.89
CA THR A 119 -16.85 -1.26 -14.26
C THR A 119 -18.32 -0.86 -14.21
N MET A 120 -18.62 0.38 -13.82
CA MET A 120 -20.00 0.90 -13.78
C MET A 120 -20.64 0.93 -15.17
N ASN A 121 -19.89 1.29 -16.22
CA ASN A 121 -20.38 1.27 -17.59
C ASN A 121 -20.76 -0.15 -18.05
N LYS A 122 -19.98 -1.17 -17.65
CA LYS A 122 -20.30 -2.57 -17.96
C LYS A 122 -21.56 -3.04 -17.24
N ILE A 123 -21.74 -2.66 -15.98
CA ILE A 123 -22.93 -3.00 -15.20
C ILE A 123 -24.17 -2.34 -15.82
N ASN A 124 -24.08 -1.04 -16.13
CA ASN A 124 -25.20 -0.29 -16.70
C ASN A 124 -25.58 -0.76 -18.11
N ALA A 125 -24.63 -1.34 -18.86
CA ALA A 125 -24.92 -1.92 -20.18
C ALA A 125 -25.59 -3.31 -20.12
N GLN A 126 -25.52 -4.00 -18.98
CA GLN A 126 -26.08 -5.34 -18.80
C GLN A 126 -27.49 -5.31 -18.22
N ILE A 127 -27.75 -4.38 -17.29
CA ILE A 127 -29.06 -4.25 -16.66
C ILE A 127 -30.00 -3.49 -17.60
N GLU A 128 -31.13 -4.12 -17.99
CA GLU A 128 -32.08 -3.59 -18.99
C GLU A 128 -32.76 -2.27 -18.57
N ASP A 129 -32.92 -2.05 -17.26
CA ASP A 129 -33.48 -0.84 -16.69
C ASP A 129 -32.38 0.14 -16.25
N GLU A 130 -32.59 1.43 -16.49
CA GLU A 130 -31.59 2.47 -16.23
C GLU A 130 -31.26 2.59 -14.73
N ILE A 131 -30.09 2.11 -14.32
CA ILE A 131 -29.55 2.34 -12.98
C ILE A 131 -29.26 3.84 -12.87
N SER A 132 -29.67 4.47 -11.76
CA SER A 132 -29.26 5.84 -11.48
C SER A 132 -27.76 5.91 -11.21
N VAL A 133 -27.00 6.44 -12.17
CA VAL A 133 -25.54 6.61 -12.07
C VAL A 133 -25.22 8.06 -11.68
N ILE A 134 -24.38 8.21 -10.65
CA ILE A 134 -23.82 9.51 -10.25
C ILE A 134 -22.34 9.52 -10.66
N ASP A 135 -21.99 10.28 -11.70
CA ASP A 135 -20.60 10.50 -12.09
C ASP A 135 -19.97 11.58 -11.19
N VAL A 136 -19.31 11.13 -10.13
CA VAL A 136 -18.62 11.98 -9.15
C VAL A 136 -17.51 12.82 -9.80
N ALA A 137 -16.80 12.30 -10.81
CA ALA A 137 -15.69 13.01 -11.44
C ALA A 137 -16.18 14.22 -12.25
N SER A 138 -17.35 14.11 -12.87
CA SER A 138 -17.95 15.20 -13.66
C SER A 138 -18.55 16.33 -12.82
N ALA A 139 -18.95 16.03 -11.57
CA ALA A 139 -19.69 16.95 -10.72
C ALA A 139 -18.84 17.64 -9.63
N ASN A 140 -17.55 17.30 -9.52
CA ASN A 140 -16.69 17.74 -8.41
C ASN A 140 -15.85 19.00 -8.67
N ARG A 141 -16.11 19.71 -9.77
CA ARG A 141 -15.28 20.85 -10.20
C ARG A 141 -15.16 21.93 -9.11
N ASP A 142 -16.27 22.31 -8.50
CA ASP A 142 -16.29 23.36 -7.47
C ASP A 142 -15.59 22.91 -6.19
N ASP A 143 -15.75 21.64 -5.80
CA ASP A 143 -15.03 21.04 -4.68
C ASP A 143 -13.52 20.99 -4.94
N MET A 144 -13.12 20.73 -6.18
CA MET A 144 -11.72 20.74 -6.57
C MET A 144 -11.12 22.15 -6.54
N ILE A 145 -11.86 23.16 -6.99
CA ILE A 145 -11.45 24.57 -6.85
C ILE A 145 -11.29 24.92 -5.38
N ASN A 146 -12.23 24.50 -4.51
CA ASN A 146 -12.15 24.72 -3.07
C ASN A 146 -10.92 24.03 -2.46
N PHE A 147 -10.67 22.78 -2.84
CA PHE A 147 -9.50 22.00 -2.40
C PHE A 147 -8.18 22.66 -2.82
N ILE A 148 -8.06 23.05 -4.09
CA ILE A 148 -6.86 23.73 -4.61
C ILE A 148 -6.64 25.04 -3.85
N ASN A 149 -7.69 25.85 -3.66
CA ASN A 149 -7.58 27.12 -2.95
C ASN A 149 -7.17 26.95 -1.48
N ASP A 150 -7.77 26.00 -0.76
CA ASP A 150 -7.40 25.70 0.63
C ASP A 150 -5.92 25.31 0.74
N ARG A 151 -5.44 24.44 -0.17
CA ARG A 151 -4.02 24.04 -0.22
C ARG A 151 -3.11 25.22 -0.54
N MET A 152 -3.43 26.03 -1.55
CA MET A 152 -2.63 27.20 -1.92
C MET A 152 -2.57 28.24 -0.81
N ASN A 153 -3.64 28.42 -0.02
CA ASN A 153 -3.67 29.35 1.12
C ASN A 153 -2.67 28.97 2.22
N LYS A 154 -2.26 27.71 2.28
CA LYS A 154 -1.25 27.20 3.23
C LYS A 154 0.18 27.32 2.71
N MET A 155 0.38 27.82 1.48
CA MET A 155 1.70 27.94 0.85
C MET A 155 2.24 29.36 0.98
N GLU A 156 3.42 29.53 1.59
CA GLU A 156 4.04 30.85 1.77
C GLU A 156 4.27 31.57 0.43
N ILE A 157 4.70 30.86 -0.62
CA ILE A 157 4.95 31.44 -1.95
C ILE A 157 3.69 31.99 -2.64
N LEU A 158 2.50 31.49 -2.28
CA LEU A 158 1.21 31.91 -2.84
C LEU A 158 0.38 32.76 -1.87
N GLY A 159 0.96 33.18 -0.74
CA GLY A 159 0.30 33.98 0.30
C GLY A 159 0.34 35.50 0.08
N GLY A 160 1.11 35.98 -0.90
CA GLY A 160 1.21 37.42 -1.20
C GLY A 160 -0.02 37.98 -1.93
N SER A 161 -0.23 39.29 -1.84
CA SER A 161 -1.36 40.00 -2.47
C SER A 161 -1.00 40.71 -3.78
N SER A 162 0.13 40.38 -4.41
CA SER A 162 0.54 41.01 -5.66
C SER A 162 -0.25 40.48 -6.86
N ASP A 163 -0.40 41.30 -7.90
CA ASP A 163 -1.07 40.89 -9.16
C ASP A 163 -0.42 39.66 -9.78
N GLN A 164 0.91 39.50 -9.62
CA GLN A 164 1.63 38.32 -10.09
C GLN A 164 1.21 37.05 -9.33
N VAL A 165 1.02 37.13 -8.01
CA VAL A 165 0.54 35.98 -7.22
C VAL A 165 -0.91 35.68 -7.55
N ALA A 166 -1.76 36.69 -7.72
CA ALA A 166 -3.14 36.51 -8.12
C ALA A 166 -3.26 35.82 -9.50
N ALA A 167 -2.47 36.27 -10.49
CA ALA A 167 -2.40 35.65 -11.81
C ALA A 167 -1.91 34.20 -11.72
N LEU A 168 -0.82 33.94 -10.99
CA LEU A 168 -0.28 32.59 -10.84
C LEU A 168 -1.26 31.63 -10.15
N ARG A 169 -2.00 32.10 -9.14
CA ARG A 169 -3.06 31.31 -8.49
C ARG A 169 -4.19 30.99 -9.47
N GLY A 170 -4.56 31.96 -10.32
CA GLY A 170 -5.49 31.74 -11.42
C GLY A 170 -5.01 30.64 -12.37
N ASP A 171 -3.76 30.74 -12.85
CA ASP A 171 -3.13 29.75 -13.73
C ASP A 171 -3.15 28.34 -13.11
N ILE A 172 -2.83 28.22 -11.81
CA ILE A 172 -2.85 26.94 -11.09
C ILE A 172 -4.26 26.36 -11.05
N VAL A 173 -5.26 27.15 -10.63
CA VAL A 173 -6.65 26.68 -10.52
C VAL A 173 -7.18 26.25 -11.88
N GLU A 174 -6.98 27.07 -12.92
CA GLU A 174 -7.46 26.77 -14.26
C GLU A 174 -6.82 25.47 -14.80
N THR A 175 -5.50 25.38 -14.72
CA THR A 175 -4.76 24.25 -15.28
C THR A 175 -5.05 22.96 -14.54
N LEU A 176 -4.95 22.96 -13.19
CA LEU A 176 -5.16 21.74 -12.40
C LEU A 176 -6.60 21.25 -12.47
N THR A 177 -7.59 22.16 -12.54
CA THR A 177 -9.00 21.76 -12.66
C THR A 177 -9.29 21.12 -14.03
N LYS A 178 -8.60 21.57 -15.08
CA LYS A 178 -8.80 21.08 -16.44
C LYS A 178 -8.05 19.77 -16.72
N GLU A 179 -6.78 19.70 -16.38
CA GLU A 179 -5.89 18.63 -16.85
C GLU A 179 -6.00 17.35 -15.99
N THR A 180 -6.42 17.45 -14.73
CA THR A 180 -6.45 16.30 -13.80
C THR A 180 -7.78 15.53 -13.77
N LYS A 181 -8.81 15.97 -14.52
CA LYS A 181 -10.10 15.26 -14.70
C LYS A 181 -10.77 14.78 -13.39
N GLY A 182 -10.75 15.59 -12.34
CA GLY A 182 -11.39 15.26 -11.06
C GLY A 182 -10.52 14.44 -10.10
N ASP A 183 -9.23 14.24 -10.42
CA ASP A 183 -8.31 13.45 -9.62
C ASP A 183 -7.67 14.27 -8.47
N PHE A 184 -8.38 14.33 -7.33
CA PHE A 184 -7.91 15.01 -6.12
C PHE A 184 -6.53 14.52 -5.64
N VAL A 185 -6.20 13.24 -5.86
CA VAL A 185 -4.91 12.68 -5.43
C VAL A 185 -3.78 13.22 -6.30
N ASN A 186 -3.97 13.24 -7.62
CA ASN A 186 -2.99 13.82 -8.53
C ASN A 186 -2.82 15.32 -8.30
N VAL A 187 -3.93 16.05 -8.11
CA VAL A 187 -3.91 17.47 -7.74
C VAL A 187 -3.15 17.69 -6.44
N GLY A 188 -3.38 16.87 -5.42
CA GLY A 188 -2.62 16.90 -4.16
C GLY A 188 -1.12 16.72 -4.38
N LEU A 189 -0.72 15.71 -5.17
CA LEU A 189 0.68 15.44 -5.49
C LEU A 189 1.38 16.59 -6.22
N LEU A 190 0.68 17.24 -7.16
CA LEU A 190 1.16 18.40 -7.90
C LEU A 190 1.25 19.64 -6.99
N LEU A 191 0.25 19.87 -6.13
CA LEU A 191 0.25 20.96 -5.16
C LEU A 191 1.37 20.82 -4.12
N ASP A 192 1.71 19.60 -3.72
CA ASP A 192 2.85 19.31 -2.85
C ASP A 192 4.20 19.54 -3.54
N GLU A 193 4.24 19.39 -4.86
CA GLU A 193 5.43 19.74 -5.65
C GLU A 193 5.54 21.27 -5.80
N ILE A 194 4.42 21.95 -6.03
CA ILE A 194 4.31 23.41 -6.13
C ILE A 194 4.72 24.08 -4.82
N SER A 195 4.27 23.56 -3.66
CA SER A 195 4.54 24.17 -2.35
C SER A 195 6.02 24.29 -2.02
N ARG A 196 6.87 23.50 -2.67
CA ARG A 196 8.33 23.47 -2.47
C ARG A 196 9.09 24.37 -3.42
N LYS A 197 8.43 24.93 -4.44
CA LYS A 197 9.08 25.81 -5.41
C LYS A 197 9.22 27.21 -4.87
N LYS A 198 10.24 27.92 -5.36
CA LYS A 198 10.56 29.29 -4.92
C LYS A 198 10.29 30.33 -6.00
N ARG A 199 10.11 29.90 -7.26
CA ARG A 199 9.95 30.81 -8.41
C ARG A 199 8.71 30.46 -9.25
N PRO A 200 7.99 31.48 -9.78
CA PRO A 200 6.84 31.26 -10.66
C PRO A 200 7.13 30.38 -11.89
N ARG A 201 8.34 30.48 -12.46
CA ARG A 201 8.74 29.67 -13.62
C ARG A 201 8.72 28.17 -13.29
N GLU A 202 9.25 27.78 -12.14
CA GLU A 202 9.28 26.38 -11.70
C GLU A 202 7.85 25.82 -11.50
N ILE A 203 6.92 26.67 -11.06
CA ILE A 203 5.51 26.33 -10.92
C ILE A 203 4.89 26.11 -12.29
N ARG A 204 5.15 27.00 -13.26
CA ARG A 204 4.67 26.85 -14.64
C ARG A 204 5.21 25.58 -15.31
N ASP A 205 6.45 25.20 -15.02
CA ASP A 205 7.03 23.95 -15.52
C ASP A 205 6.26 22.74 -14.97
N ILE A 206 5.76 22.78 -13.72
CA ILE A 206 4.88 21.74 -13.15
C ILE A 206 3.51 21.74 -13.84
N LEU A 207 2.92 22.91 -14.06
CA LEU A 207 1.62 23.04 -14.71
C LEU A 207 1.64 22.53 -16.16
N ALA A 208 2.73 22.77 -16.90
CA ALA A 208 2.90 22.30 -18.27
C ALA A 208 2.85 20.77 -18.43
N ARG A 209 3.12 20.04 -17.34
CA ARG A 209 3.10 18.57 -17.28
C ARG A 209 1.95 18.02 -16.43
N SER A 210 0.99 18.85 -16.03
CA SER A 210 -0.11 18.45 -15.14
C SER A 210 -1.09 17.44 -15.75
N GLY A 211 -1.04 17.23 -17.07
CA GLY A 211 -1.78 16.16 -17.76
C GLY A 211 -1.14 14.77 -17.67
N GLU A 212 0.06 14.65 -17.07
CA GLU A 212 0.69 13.36 -16.77
C GLU A 212 -0.15 12.53 -15.79
N ASN A 213 -0.06 11.20 -15.92
CA ASN A 213 -0.72 10.30 -14.98
C ASN A 213 0.02 10.29 -13.61
N ARG A 214 -0.63 9.74 -12.57
CA ARG A 214 -0.05 9.65 -11.21
C ARG A 214 1.31 8.94 -11.20
N SER A 215 1.45 7.87 -11.97
CA SER A 215 2.67 7.05 -12.02
C SER A 215 3.85 7.80 -12.60
N ASP A 216 3.65 8.61 -13.65
CA ASP A 216 4.69 9.43 -14.27
C ASP A 216 5.17 10.51 -13.28
N THR A 217 4.23 11.11 -12.54
CA THR A 217 4.56 12.08 -11.47
C THR A 217 5.36 11.45 -10.35
N ILE A 218 5.02 10.22 -9.94
CA ILE A 218 5.77 9.48 -8.92
C ILE A 218 7.16 9.08 -9.45
N ALA A 219 7.26 8.59 -10.69
CA ALA A 219 8.51 8.19 -11.33
C ALA A 219 9.50 9.36 -11.40
N ARG A 220 9.06 10.56 -11.80
CA ARG A 220 9.91 11.76 -11.77
C ARG A 220 10.37 12.12 -10.37
N LYS A 221 9.50 12.04 -9.35
CA LYS A 221 9.89 12.29 -7.96
C LYS A 221 10.98 11.32 -7.51
N ILE A 222 10.86 10.05 -7.90
CA ILE A 222 11.87 9.02 -7.67
C ILE A 222 13.18 9.35 -8.41
N GLU A 223 13.13 9.73 -9.67
CA GLU A 223 14.32 10.11 -10.45
C GLU A 223 15.04 11.31 -9.84
N MET A 224 14.30 12.37 -9.48
CA MET A 224 14.86 13.54 -8.82
C MET A 224 15.56 13.20 -7.50
N LEU A 225 14.92 12.38 -6.66
CA LEU A 225 15.56 11.89 -5.44
C LEU A 225 16.79 11.05 -5.75
N SER A 226 16.66 10.15 -6.72
CA SER A 226 17.73 9.28 -7.19
C SER A 226 18.89 10.08 -7.74
N ASP A 227 18.75 11.33 -8.17
CA ASP A 227 19.88 12.19 -8.56
C ASP A 227 20.55 12.85 -7.34
N THR A 228 19.76 13.25 -6.35
CA THR A 228 20.22 14.02 -5.18
C THR A 228 20.84 13.19 -4.05
N LEU A 229 20.33 11.97 -3.83
CA LEU A 229 20.72 11.11 -2.71
C LEU A 229 21.99 10.31 -3.00
N SER A 230 22.76 9.98 -1.96
CA SER A 230 23.87 9.03 -2.07
C SER A 230 23.38 7.58 -2.15
N ASP A 231 24.23 6.64 -2.54
CA ASP A 231 23.86 5.22 -2.62
C ASP A 231 23.46 4.66 -1.23
N ASP A 232 24.09 5.13 -0.16
CA ASP A 232 23.76 4.75 1.23
C ASP A 232 22.41 5.34 1.64
N ASP A 233 22.14 6.61 1.31
CA ASP A 233 20.84 7.25 1.58
C ASP A 233 19.70 6.57 0.81
N ILE A 234 19.96 6.12 -0.42
CA ILE A 234 18.99 5.35 -1.23
C ILE A 234 18.76 3.97 -0.61
N SER A 235 19.81 3.32 -0.13
CA SER A 235 19.73 2.02 0.57
C SER A 235 18.89 2.11 1.84
N ASP A 236 19.08 3.15 2.66
CA ASP A 236 18.26 3.41 3.84
C ASP A 236 16.82 3.77 3.48
N LEU A 237 16.62 4.61 2.46
CA LEU A 237 15.29 4.94 1.96
C LEU A 237 14.53 3.71 1.46
N ASN A 238 15.16 2.81 0.70
CA ASN A 238 14.53 1.57 0.24
C ASN A 238 14.13 0.68 1.41
N TYR A 239 14.97 0.60 2.43
CA TYR A 239 14.66 -0.16 3.64
C TYR A 239 13.45 0.42 4.38
N LEU A 240 13.41 1.75 4.56
CA LEU A 240 12.27 2.46 5.14
C LEU A 240 11.00 2.28 4.30
N LEU A 241 11.08 2.45 2.98
CA LEU A 241 9.94 2.26 2.07
C LEU A 241 9.39 0.86 2.15
N THR A 242 10.24 -0.16 2.28
CA THR A 242 9.78 -1.54 2.46
C THR A 242 8.93 -1.69 3.71
N TRP A 243 9.38 -1.14 4.84
CA TRP A 243 8.59 -1.12 6.07
C TRP A 243 7.30 -0.31 5.93
N VAL A 244 7.35 0.89 5.34
CA VAL A 244 6.17 1.76 5.19
C VAL A 244 5.12 1.16 4.24
N VAL A 245 5.54 0.43 3.20
CA VAL A 245 4.64 -0.15 2.18
C VAL A 245 4.07 -1.52 2.61
N PHE A 246 4.86 -2.33 3.31
CA PHE A 246 4.54 -3.75 3.59
C PHE A 246 4.28 -4.07 5.06
N ALA A 247 4.47 -3.13 5.99
CA ALA A 247 4.03 -3.34 7.36
C ALA A 247 2.49 -3.48 7.45
N GLU A 248 2.03 -4.26 8.41
CA GLU A 248 0.60 -4.51 8.68
C GLU A 248 -0.13 -3.22 9.10
N TYR A 249 0.58 -2.30 9.72
CA TYR A 249 0.06 -0.98 10.08
C TYR A 249 1.16 0.08 9.98
N PRO A 250 0.78 1.37 9.84
CA PRO A 250 1.75 2.48 9.81
C PRO A 250 2.66 2.45 11.03
N LEU A 251 3.97 2.45 10.80
CA LEU A 251 4.94 2.41 11.89
C LEU A 251 5.19 3.79 12.47
N THR A 252 5.54 3.82 13.75
CA THR A 252 5.99 5.05 14.40
C THR A 252 7.40 5.44 13.96
N LEU A 253 7.76 6.71 14.17
CA LEU A 253 9.12 7.17 13.93
C LEU A 253 10.16 6.31 14.68
N GLY A 254 9.92 6.04 15.96
CA GLY A 254 10.83 5.23 16.78
C GLY A 254 10.92 3.76 16.31
N GLN A 255 9.86 3.22 15.72
CA GLN A 255 9.89 1.88 15.11
C GLN A 255 10.76 1.85 13.85
N LEU A 256 10.68 2.88 13.01
CA LEU A 256 11.51 2.98 11.81
C LEU A 256 12.97 3.33 12.13
N GLU A 257 13.23 4.11 13.19
CA GLU A 257 14.59 4.33 13.71
C GLU A 257 15.20 3.02 14.23
N ALA A 258 14.42 2.22 14.97
CA ALA A 258 14.84 0.89 15.40
C ALA A 258 15.12 -0.04 14.21
N ALA A 259 14.33 0.06 13.13
CA ALA A 259 14.56 -0.69 11.90
C ALA A 259 15.89 -0.27 11.24
N LEU A 260 16.15 1.03 11.10
CA LEU A 260 17.42 1.52 10.55
C LEU A 260 18.61 1.09 11.41
N PHE A 261 18.49 1.17 12.74
CA PHE A 261 19.51 0.68 13.66
C PHE A 261 19.77 -0.82 13.49
N LEU A 262 18.74 -1.63 13.25
CA LEU A 262 18.90 -3.06 12.95
C LEU A 262 19.72 -3.28 11.67
N LYS A 263 19.50 -2.45 10.63
CA LYS A 263 20.24 -2.51 9.36
C LYS A 263 21.70 -2.07 9.51
N SER A 264 21.95 -0.93 10.14
CA SER A 264 23.28 -0.30 10.20
C SER A 264 24.15 -0.80 11.36
N ARG A 265 23.54 -1.29 12.45
CA ARG A 265 24.18 -1.54 13.77
C ARG A 265 24.75 -0.30 14.45
N GLU A 266 24.43 0.88 13.93
CA GLU A 266 24.94 2.14 14.41
C GLU A 266 23.79 3.15 14.52
N PRO A 267 23.70 3.90 15.64
CA PRO A 267 22.69 4.94 15.76
C PRO A 267 22.95 6.05 14.75
N SER A 268 21.90 6.50 14.06
CA SER A 268 22.02 7.66 13.19
C SER A 268 22.35 8.90 14.02
N LEU A 269 23.34 9.68 13.58
CA LEU A 269 23.65 10.97 14.18
C LEU A 269 22.58 12.03 13.90
N ARG A 270 21.77 11.81 12.86
CA ARG A 270 20.66 12.68 12.47
C ARG A 270 19.32 12.01 12.78
N PRO A 271 18.41 12.67 13.52
CA PRO A 271 17.08 12.13 13.78
C PRO A 271 16.32 11.82 12.49
N LEU A 272 15.59 10.70 12.45
CA LEU A 272 14.88 10.28 11.25
C LEU A 272 13.83 11.32 10.81
N ALA A 273 13.23 12.03 11.78
CA ALA A 273 12.26 13.09 11.49
C ALA A 273 12.85 14.21 10.60
N GLU A 274 14.11 14.60 10.87
CA GLU A 274 14.80 15.62 10.08
C GLU A 274 15.16 15.08 8.71
N THR A 275 15.65 13.84 8.62
CA THR A 275 15.96 13.19 7.34
C THR A 275 14.71 13.06 6.46
N ILE A 276 13.57 12.66 7.03
CA ILE A 276 12.30 12.59 6.30
C ILE A 276 11.90 13.98 5.82
N LYS A 277 11.95 15.00 6.68
CA LYS A 277 11.54 16.36 6.31
C LYS A 277 12.41 16.96 5.22
N ASP A 278 13.72 16.77 5.32
CA ASP A 278 14.69 17.50 4.49
C ASP A 278 15.06 16.73 3.22
N GLN A 279 15.08 15.40 3.26
CA GLN A 279 15.55 14.55 2.15
C GLN A 279 14.45 13.68 1.55
N TYR A 280 13.65 13.00 2.37
CA TYR A 280 12.67 12.00 1.87
C TYR A 280 11.25 12.54 1.73
N SER A 281 11.05 13.84 1.93
CA SER A 281 9.72 14.42 2.08
C SER A 281 8.85 14.29 0.84
N SER A 282 9.44 14.04 -0.34
CA SER A 282 8.69 13.82 -1.58
C SER A 282 7.99 12.46 -1.63
N LEU A 283 8.41 11.50 -0.79
CA LEU A 283 7.83 10.16 -0.70
C LEU A 283 7.21 9.89 0.67
N LEU A 284 7.80 10.41 1.74
CA LEU A 284 7.38 10.15 3.13
C LEU A 284 6.89 11.41 3.84
N CYS A 285 5.86 11.26 4.67
CA CYS A 285 5.38 12.30 5.58
C CYS A 285 5.18 11.73 7.00
N ILE A 286 5.12 12.62 7.98
CA ILE A 286 4.92 12.27 9.39
C ILE A 286 3.58 12.86 9.84
N GLU A 287 2.68 11.99 10.31
CA GLU A 287 1.38 12.39 10.86
C GLU A 287 1.27 11.89 12.31
N GLY A 288 1.24 12.83 13.26
CA GLY A 288 1.34 12.51 14.68
C GLY A 288 2.68 11.85 15.00
N VAL A 289 2.65 10.56 15.34
CA VAL A 289 3.85 9.75 15.63
C VAL A 289 4.18 8.75 14.51
N HIS A 290 3.31 8.62 13.51
CA HIS A 290 3.41 7.60 12.47
C HIS A 290 3.95 8.19 11.16
N VAL A 291 4.59 7.34 10.38
CA VAL A 291 5.15 7.69 9.08
C VAL A 291 4.31 7.05 7.98
N TYR A 292 3.97 7.84 6.97
CA TYR A 292 3.14 7.45 5.84
C TYR A 292 3.85 7.79 4.53
N LEU A 293 3.36 7.19 3.45
CA LEU A 293 3.59 7.72 2.11
C LEU A 293 2.81 9.03 1.95
N VAL A 294 3.38 9.98 1.22
CA VAL A 294 2.71 11.25 0.86
C VAL A 294 1.40 11.00 0.08
N SER A 295 1.30 9.87 -0.62
CA SER A 295 0.10 9.45 -1.34
C SER A 295 -0.06 7.95 -1.33
N SER A 296 -1.31 7.47 -1.17
CA SER A 296 -1.65 6.05 -1.30
C SER A 296 -1.31 5.49 -2.69
N SER A 297 -1.33 6.31 -3.75
CA SER A 297 -0.95 5.88 -5.09
C SER A 297 0.53 5.51 -5.21
N MET A 298 1.39 5.98 -4.30
CA MET A 298 2.79 5.53 -4.24
C MET A 298 2.89 4.08 -3.77
N LYS A 299 1.96 3.62 -2.91
CA LYS A 299 1.92 2.23 -2.44
C LYS A 299 1.70 1.29 -3.62
N ASP A 300 0.70 1.62 -4.45
CA ASP A 300 0.38 0.86 -5.66
C ASP A 300 1.53 0.90 -6.66
N PHE A 301 2.16 2.07 -6.84
CA PHE A 301 3.31 2.23 -7.70
C PHE A 301 4.48 1.32 -7.29
N PHE A 302 4.84 1.30 -6.00
CA PHE A 302 5.92 0.45 -5.50
C PHE A 302 5.57 -1.04 -5.53
N ARG A 303 4.30 -1.41 -5.42
CA ARG A 303 3.84 -2.80 -5.50
C ARG A 303 3.71 -3.34 -6.92
N THR A 304 3.35 -2.50 -7.89
CA THR A 304 3.06 -2.95 -9.27
C THR A 304 4.30 -2.99 -10.15
N LYS A 305 5.33 -2.17 -9.86
CA LYS A 305 6.51 -2.08 -10.73
C LYS A 305 7.34 -3.35 -10.76
N SER A 306 7.28 -4.19 -9.73
CA SER A 306 7.96 -5.50 -9.68
C SER A 306 7.45 -6.48 -10.74
N ASP A 307 6.16 -6.45 -11.09
CA ASP A 307 5.57 -7.42 -12.03
C ASP A 307 5.91 -7.12 -13.50
N SER A 308 6.31 -5.87 -13.80
CA SER A 308 6.49 -5.40 -15.17
C SER A 308 7.91 -5.61 -15.75
N GLU A 309 8.87 -6.03 -14.93
CA GLU A 309 10.24 -6.33 -15.41
C GLU A 309 10.37 -7.76 -15.99
N GLY A 310 9.32 -8.59 -15.92
CA GLY A 310 9.35 -9.97 -16.41
C GLY A 310 8.98 -10.20 -17.88
N THR A 311 8.48 -9.20 -18.64
CA THR A 311 8.00 -9.50 -20.03
C THR A 311 7.86 -8.30 -20.97
N ARG A 312 8.70 -7.28 -20.87
CA ARG A 312 8.83 -6.29 -21.95
C ARG A 312 10.21 -6.36 -22.55
N ASP A 313 10.25 -6.70 -23.84
CA ASP A 313 11.41 -6.52 -24.70
C ASP A 313 12.07 -5.18 -24.36
N HIS A 314 13.37 -5.24 -24.07
CA HIS A 314 14.27 -4.12 -23.85
C HIS A 314 14.46 -3.30 -25.14
N GLN A 315 13.38 -2.75 -25.68
CA GLN A 315 13.41 -1.79 -26.77
C GLN A 315 12.44 -0.66 -26.41
N ASP A 316 13.01 0.54 -26.25
CA ASP A 316 12.35 1.85 -26.32
C ASP A 316 11.98 2.66 -25.06
N LEU A 317 12.60 2.42 -23.89
CA LEU A 317 12.62 3.45 -22.81
C LEU A 317 14.00 3.76 -22.20
N ASP A 318 15.10 3.22 -22.75
CA ASP A 318 16.49 3.52 -22.33
C ASP A 318 17.13 4.72 -23.07
N THR A 319 16.35 5.63 -23.65
CA THR A 319 16.87 6.74 -24.49
C THR A 319 16.99 8.09 -23.77
N VAL A 320 17.42 8.08 -22.52
CA VAL A 320 18.28 9.16 -21.99
C VAL A 320 19.58 8.50 -21.54
N GLY A 321 20.47 8.28 -22.52
CA GLY A 321 21.63 7.42 -22.38
C GLY A 321 22.56 7.81 -21.23
N ASP A 322 23.07 6.78 -20.55
CA ASP A 322 24.28 6.83 -19.73
C ASP A 322 25.33 7.74 -20.39
N VAL A 323 25.81 8.75 -19.67
CA VAL A 323 26.83 9.66 -20.20
C VAL A 323 28.14 8.88 -20.34
N SER A 324 28.56 8.68 -21.59
CA SER A 324 29.80 7.99 -21.89
C SER A 324 31.02 8.83 -21.49
N GLU A 325 32.13 8.16 -21.21
CA GLU A 325 33.41 8.83 -20.92
C GLU A 325 33.84 9.76 -22.09
N ALA A 326 33.46 9.40 -23.32
CA ALA A 326 33.72 10.21 -24.51
C ALA A 326 32.93 11.53 -24.49
N GLU A 327 31.65 11.51 -24.12
CA GLU A 327 30.82 12.71 -23.99
C GLU A 327 31.30 13.62 -22.86
N VAL A 328 31.63 13.05 -21.70
CA VAL A 328 32.24 13.80 -20.60
C VAL A 328 33.54 14.48 -21.05
N ARG A 329 34.39 13.77 -21.80
CA ARG A 329 35.67 14.32 -22.27
C ARG A 329 35.46 15.49 -23.23
N ILE A 330 34.45 15.43 -24.11
CA ILE A 330 34.11 16.51 -25.04
C ILE A 330 33.64 17.75 -24.26
N VAL A 331 32.69 17.57 -23.35
CA VAL A 331 32.12 18.68 -22.56
C VAL A 331 33.17 19.27 -21.62
N LYS A 332 33.98 18.43 -20.97
CA LYS A 332 35.08 18.87 -20.12
C LYS A 332 36.08 19.72 -20.89
N ARG A 333 36.50 19.30 -22.08
CA ARG A 333 37.43 20.05 -22.94
C ARG A 333 36.86 21.40 -23.39
N PHE A 334 35.54 21.47 -23.63
CA PHE A 334 34.86 22.72 -23.94
C PHE A 334 34.80 23.67 -22.74
N LEU A 335 34.47 23.16 -21.55
CA LEU A 335 34.46 23.98 -20.34
C LEU A 335 35.86 24.46 -19.95
N GLU A 336 36.88 23.62 -20.12
CA GLU A 336 38.30 24.00 -19.91
C GLU A 336 38.79 25.04 -20.93
N SER A 337 38.18 25.14 -22.12
CA SER A 337 38.56 26.15 -23.11
C SER A 337 37.84 27.49 -22.92
N VAL A 338 36.71 27.51 -22.22
CA VAL A 338 35.88 28.71 -22.01
C VAL A 338 36.00 29.26 -20.58
N CYS A 339 36.32 28.42 -19.59
CA CYS A 339 36.53 28.82 -18.20
C CYS A 339 38.02 28.82 -17.85
N ASP A 340 38.46 29.79 -17.05
CA ASP A 340 39.80 29.73 -16.46
C ASP A 340 39.88 28.62 -15.39
N PRO A 341 41.09 28.11 -15.08
CA PRO A 341 41.25 26.98 -14.17
C PRO A 341 40.74 27.23 -12.74
N GLU A 342 40.77 28.48 -12.25
CA GLU A 342 40.22 28.80 -10.93
C GLU A 342 38.69 28.70 -10.94
N LEU A 343 38.04 29.24 -11.98
CA LEU A 343 36.59 29.18 -12.12
C LEU A 343 36.11 27.75 -12.32
N PHE A 344 36.78 26.97 -13.17
CA PHE A 344 36.45 25.57 -13.42
C PHE A 344 36.48 24.72 -12.13
N ASN A 345 37.53 24.91 -11.31
CA ASN A 345 37.66 24.23 -10.03
C ASN A 345 36.64 24.74 -8.99
N LYS A 346 36.37 26.04 -8.96
CA LYS A 346 35.39 26.65 -8.04
C LYS A 346 33.98 26.11 -8.24
N PHE A 347 33.61 25.78 -9.48
CA PHE A 347 32.33 25.14 -9.79
C PHE A 347 32.31 23.63 -9.56
N GLY A 348 33.46 23.00 -9.27
CA GLY A 348 33.53 21.57 -8.97
C GLY A 348 33.20 20.66 -10.15
N PHE A 349 33.44 21.11 -11.39
CA PHE A 349 33.09 20.34 -12.59
C PHE A 349 33.74 18.95 -12.64
N ASP A 350 34.97 18.81 -12.14
CA ASP A 350 35.64 17.51 -12.04
C ASP A 350 34.90 16.52 -11.14
N GLU A 351 34.35 16.99 -10.03
CA GLU A 351 33.55 16.16 -9.13
C GLU A 351 32.18 15.85 -9.74
N PHE A 352 31.58 16.83 -10.41
CA PHE A 352 30.32 16.69 -11.14
C PHE A 352 30.40 15.61 -12.23
N PHE A 353 31.44 15.63 -13.07
CA PHE A 353 31.63 14.63 -14.12
C PHE A 353 31.90 13.23 -13.57
N LYS A 354 32.68 13.13 -12.48
CA LYS A 354 32.89 11.85 -11.79
C LYS A 354 31.58 11.28 -11.22
N ARG A 355 30.70 12.13 -10.67
CA ARG A 355 29.37 11.71 -10.20
C ARG A 355 28.47 11.27 -11.36
N LYS A 356 28.49 11.98 -12.49
CA LYS A 356 27.65 11.67 -13.66
C LYS A 356 28.11 10.41 -14.42
N MET A 357 29.39 10.05 -14.32
CA MET A 357 29.92 8.78 -14.84
C MET A 357 29.80 7.60 -13.87
N LYS A 358 29.56 7.86 -12.57
CA LYS A 358 29.24 6.77 -11.63
C LYS A 358 27.82 6.27 -11.95
N ARG A 359 27.73 5.05 -12.46
CA ARG A 359 26.46 4.31 -12.46
C ARG A 359 25.98 4.23 -11.02
N LYS A 360 24.81 4.80 -10.72
CA LYS A 360 24.14 4.49 -9.45
C LYS A 360 23.77 3.01 -9.50
N THR A 361 24.44 2.23 -8.68
CA THR A 361 24.19 0.79 -8.53
C THR A 361 22.89 0.54 -7.77
N VAL A 362 22.42 1.53 -7.01
CA VAL A 362 21.21 1.46 -6.19
C VAL A 362 20.16 2.42 -6.74
N ARG A 363 18.98 1.90 -7.05
CA ARG A 363 17.80 2.66 -7.47
C ARG A 363 16.79 2.71 -6.34
N ILE A 364 15.99 3.78 -6.26
CA ILE A 364 14.87 3.83 -5.32
C ILE A 364 13.78 2.88 -5.80
N ALA A 365 13.62 1.77 -5.09
CA ALA A 365 12.67 0.72 -5.40
C ALA A 365 12.40 -0.12 -4.15
N VAL A 366 11.24 -0.78 -4.14
CA VAL A 366 10.93 -1.82 -3.16
C VAL A 366 10.77 -3.12 -3.91
N ASP A 367 11.45 -4.16 -3.45
CA ASP A 367 11.27 -5.51 -3.96
C ASP A 367 10.04 -6.14 -3.28
N ALA A 368 8.90 -6.11 -3.96
CA ALA A 368 7.64 -6.63 -3.43
C ALA A 368 7.69 -8.15 -3.17
N GLU A 369 8.50 -8.90 -3.94
CA GLU A 369 8.61 -10.35 -3.81
C GLU A 369 9.32 -10.73 -2.52
N THR A 370 10.37 -9.98 -2.15
CA THR A 370 11.17 -10.26 -0.95
C THR A 370 10.85 -9.37 0.26
N ALA A 371 9.98 -8.38 0.12
CA ALA A 371 9.64 -7.42 1.17
C ALA A 371 9.18 -8.09 2.48
N HIS A 372 8.21 -8.99 2.41
CA HIS A 372 7.72 -9.70 3.60
C HIS A 372 8.80 -10.59 4.22
N LEU A 373 9.67 -11.20 3.40
CA LEU A 373 10.78 -12.02 3.86
C LEU A 373 11.85 -11.20 4.60
N MET A 374 12.15 -10.01 4.09
CA MET A 374 13.02 -9.06 4.77
C MET A 374 12.43 -8.68 6.14
N ILE A 375 11.12 -8.40 6.22
CA ILE A 375 10.45 -8.10 7.48
C ILE A 375 10.44 -9.30 8.43
N VAL A 376 10.21 -10.53 7.94
CA VAL A 376 10.33 -11.77 8.75
C VAL A 376 11.71 -11.87 9.36
N SER A 377 12.75 -11.68 8.54
CA SER A 377 14.15 -11.76 8.97
C SER A 377 14.44 -10.73 10.06
N ALA A 378 13.99 -9.49 9.88
CA ALA A 378 14.12 -8.44 10.88
C ALA A 378 13.36 -8.75 12.18
N CYS A 379 12.12 -9.25 12.10
CA CYS A 379 11.32 -9.64 13.26
C CYS A 379 12.00 -10.75 14.07
N LEU A 380 12.45 -11.82 13.40
CA LEU A 380 13.16 -12.92 14.03
C LEU A 380 14.46 -12.47 14.67
N GLU A 381 15.17 -11.55 14.03
CA GLU A 381 16.41 -11.02 14.57
C GLU A 381 16.19 -10.21 15.85
N ILE A 382 15.18 -9.33 15.87
CA ILE A 382 14.83 -8.52 17.06
C ILE A 382 14.36 -9.39 18.23
N ILE A 383 13.61 -10.46 17.92
CA ILE A 383 13.16 -11.44 18.91
C ILE A 383 14.35 -12.24 19.46
N CYS A 384 15.26 -12.69 18.59
CA CYS A 384 16.42 -13.49 18.97
C CYS A 384 17.60 -12.67 19.56
N SER A 385 17.59 -11.33 19.44
CA SER A 385 18.68 -10.48 19.89
C SER A 385 18.68 -10.28 21.41
N LYS A 386 19.82 -9.85 21.96
CA LYS A 386 19.87 -9.36 23.34
C LYS A 386 19.01 -8.11 23.51
N ALA A 387 18.62 -7.82 24.75
CA ALA A 387 17.80 -6.64 25.05
C ALA A 387 18.58 -5.38 24.68
N SER A 388 17.98 -4.54 23.84
CA SER A 388 18.56 -3.27 23.38
C SER A 388 17.48 -2.21 23.41
N LEU A 389 17.80 -1.06 24.03
CA LEU A 389 16.88 0.08 24.06
C LEU A 389 16.54 0.57 22.66
N ASP A 390 17.48 0.45 21.71
CA ASP A 390 17.31 0.90 20.33
C ASP A 390 16.40 -0.02 19.51
N LEU A 391 16.30 -1.31 19.87
CA LEU A 391 15.44 -2.29 19.16
C LEU A 391 14.05 -2.47 19.81
N ASN A 392 13.92 -2.11 21.09
CA ASN A 392 12.67 -2.25 21.85
C ASN A 392 11.45 -1.60 21.18
N PRO A 393 11.53 -0.43 20.49
CA PRO A 393 10.37 0.15 19.81
C PRO A 393 9.73 -0.79 18.79
N LEU A 394 10.54 -1.61 18.11
CA LEU A 394 10.11 -2.51 17.05
C LEU A 394 9.79 -3.94 17.55
N LEU A 395 10.21 -4.31 18.76
CA LEU A 395 9.92 -5.63 19.36
C LEU A 395 8.41 -5.92 19.40
N ARG A 396 7.59 -4.97 19.86
CA ARG A 396 6.14 -5.16 19.92
C ARG A 396 5.53 -5.37 18.52
N TYR A 397 6.09 -4.77 17.49
CA TYR A 397 5.66 -5.04 16.12
C TYR A 397 6.00 -6.47 15.72
N ALA A 398 7.25 -6.90 15.97
CA ALA A 398 7.71 -8.24 15.64
C ALA A 398 6.86 -9.33 16.32
N GLU A 399 6.59 -9.18 17.63
CA GLU A 399 5.75 -10.09 18.42
C GLU A 399 4.36 -10.30 17.80
N ASN A 400 3.72 -9.22 17.35
CA ASN A 400 2.33 -9.25 16.89
C ASN A 400 2.17 -9.62 15.42
N ASN A 401 3.21 -9.43 14.59
CA ASN A 401 3.10 -9.51 13.14
C ASN A 401 4.02 -10.55 12.48
N LEU A 402 4.88 -11.25 13.24
CA LEU A 402 5.75 -12.29 12.67
C LEU A 402 4.97 -13.33 11.84
N GLY A 403 3.90 -13.91 12.41
CA GLY A 403 3.08 -14.90 11.70
C GLY A 403 2.37 -14.33 10.46
N TYR A 404 1.95 -13.07 10.51
CA TYR A 404 1.41 -12.37 9.35
C TYR A 404 2.44 -12.31 8.22
N HIS A 405 3.67 -11.85 8.48
CA HIS A 405 4.69 -11.76 7.44
C HIS A 405 5.15 -13.14 6.95
N LEU A 406 5.22 -14.16 7.83
CA LEU A 406 5.47 -15.55 7.42
C LEU A 406 4.41 -16.06 6.43
N LYS A 407 3.14 -15.66 6.62
CA LYS A 407 2.01 -16.02 5.75
C LYS A 407 2.04 -15.31 4.40
N GLN A 408 2.67 -14.14 4.33
CA GLN A 408 2.81 -13.41 3.07
C GLN A 408 4.08 -13.80 2.29
N ALA A 409 5.17 -14.14 2.98
CA ALA A 409 6.44 -14.49 2.33
C ALA A 409 6.44 -15.87 1.62
N ASP A 410 5.52 -16.77 1.99
CA ASP A 410 5.36 -18.15 1.48
C ASP A 410 6.68 -18.93 1.21
N PRO A 411 7.02 -19.97 2.01
CA PRO A 411 8.28 -20.70 1.83
C PRO A 411 8.39 -21.41 0.47
N SER A 412 7.28 -21.66 -0.22
CA SER A 412 7.26 -22.26 -1.56
C SER A 412 7.78 -21.31 -2.65
N LEU A 413 7.68 -20.00 -2.44
CA LEU A 413 8.15 -18.96 -3.36
C LEU A 413 9.51 -18.37 -2.94
N THR A 414 10.00 -18.72 -1.74
CA THR A 414 11.26 -18.22 -1.20
C THR A 414 12.46 -19.03 -1.67
N GLN A 415 13.57 -18.37 -2.00
CA GLN A 415 14.78 -19.04 -2.47
C GLN A 415 15.45 -19.88 -1.34
N PRO A 416 16.04 -21.05 -1.66
CA PRO A 416 16.60 -21.95 -0.65
C PRO A 416 17.60 -21.32 0.31
N HIS A 417 18.47 -20.41 -0.17
CA HIS A 417 19.50 -19.79 0.67
C HIS A 417 18.90 -18.86 1.74
N GLN A 418 17.77 -18.19 1.44
CA GLN A 418 17.08 -17.32 2.38
C GLN A 418 16.34 -18.15 3.43
N LYS A 419 15.74 -19.28 3.02
CA LYS A 419 15.13 -20.26 3.93
C LYS A 419 16.11 -20.82 4.95
N ILE A 420 17.31 -21.18 4.47
CA ILE A 420 18.41 -21.68 5.31
C ILE A 420 18.81 -20.66 6.39
N ALA A 421 18.78 -19.36 6.08
CA ALA A 421 19.12 -18.31 7.03
C ALA A 421 18.07 -18.12 8.13
N ILE A 422 16.78 -18.27 7.79
CA ILE A 422 15.65 -18.06 8.71
C ILE A 422 15.47 -19.21 9.70
N GLY A 423 15.68 -20.46 9.25
CA GLY A 423 15.35 -21.66 10.01
C GLY A 423 15.87 -21.71 11.45
N PRO A 424 17.18 -21.47 11.69
CA PRO A 424 17.72 -21.49 13.05
C PRO A 424 17.04 -20.49 13.99
N GLN A 425 16.78 -19.27 13.54
CA GLN A 425 16.08 -18.27 14.35
C GLN A 425 14.62 -18.64 14.57
N LEU A 426 13.95 -19.17 13.54
CA LEU A 426 12.55 -19.60 13.63
C LEU A 426 12.35 -20.78 14.61
N VAL A 427 13.32 -21.67 14.73
CA VAL A 427 13.29 -22.72 15.76
C VAL A 427 13.57 -22.12 17.14
N LYS A 428 14.58 -21.25 17.22
CA LYS A 428 15.04 -20.65 18.49
C LYS A 428 13.91 -19.96 19.26
N ILE A 429 12.97 -19.30 18.58
CA ILE A 429 11.85 -18.63 19.26
C ILE A 429 10.90 -19.57 20.03
N PHE A 430 11.02 -20.89 19.82
CA PHE A 430 10.24 -21.93 20.51
C PHE A 430 11.08 -22.87 21.37
N THR A 431 12.41 -22.82 21.28
CA THR A 431 13.30 -23.78 21.96
C THR A 431 14.28 -23.14 22.95
N ASP A 432 14.55 -21.84 22.84
CA ASP A 432 15.47 -21.13 23.72
C ASP A 432 14.69 -20.35 24.78
N ASP A 433 14.85 -20.73 26.05
CA ASP A 433 14.12 -20.17 27.18
C ASP A 433 14.28 -18.64 27.30
N GLU A 434 15.47 -18.08 27.06
CA GLU A 434 15.71 -16.63 27.14
C GLU A 434 14.98 -15.90 26.00
N VAL A 435 14.96 -16.48 24.80
CA VAL A 435 14.21 -15.93 23.67
C VAL A 435 12.71 -16.00 23.94
N ILE A 436 12.20 -17.16 24.39
CA ILE A 436 10.78 -17.35 24.73
C ILE A 436 10.34 -16.30 25.75
N ASP A 437 11.06 -16.15 26.86
CA ASP A 437 10.72 -15.18 27.92
C ASP A 437 10.71 -13.73 27.43
N ARG A 438 11.49 -13.41 26.40
CA ARG A 438 11.57 -12.07 25.82
C ARG A 438 10.31 -11.71 25.03
N TRP A 439 9.91 -12.57 24.10
CA TRP A 439 8.85 -12.26 23.13
C TRP A 439 7.48 -12.83 23.52
N TRP A 440 7.46 -13.94 24.26
CA TRP A 440 6.24 -14.55 24.73
C TRP A 440 5.86 -14.03 26.12
N ARG A 441 4.65 -13.48 26.23
CA ARG A 441 4.11 -13.03 27.51
C ARG A 441 2.77 -13.70 27.75
N ALA A 442 2.71 -14.56 28.75
CA ALA A 442 1.48 -15.28 29.11
C ALA A 442 0.30 -14.33 29.38
N SER A 443 0.55 -13.10 29.84
CA SER A 443 -0.47 -12.07 30.07
C SER A 443 -0.96 -11.38 28.79
N SER A 444 -0.22 -11.44 27.69
CA SER A 444 -0.58 -10.81 26.41
C SER A 444 -1.78 -11.52 25.78
N TYR A 445 -2.96 -10.90 25.90
CA TYR A 445 -4.18 -11.40 25.25
C TYR A 445 -3.99 -11.57 23.74
N ARG A 446 -3.32 -10.62 23.09
CA ARG A 446 -3.13 -10.63 21.63
C ARG A 446 -2.26 -11.81 21.18
N LEU A 447 -1.16 -12.11 21.89
CA LEU A 447 -0.32 -13.27 21.56
C LEU A 447 -1.08 -14.58 21.76
N ARG A 448 -1.90 -14.70 22.81
CA ARG A 448 -2.76 -15.89 23.00
C ARG A 448 -3.77 -16.04 21.86
N VAL A 449 -4.40 -14.95 21.44
CA VAL A 449 -5.32 -14.98 20.29
C VAL A 449 -4.61 -15.47 19.04
N LEU A 450 -3.46 -14.88 18.70
CA LEU A 450 -2.75 -15.16 17.45
C LEU A 450 -2.11 -16.56 17.39
N TRP A 451 -1.60 -17.07 18.52
CA TRP A 451 -0.79 -18.30 18.55
C TRP A 451 -1.43 -19.49 19.29
N ILE A 452 -2.51 -19.29 20.06
CA ILE A 452 -3.17 -20.37 20.82
C ILE A 452 -4.64 -20.53 20.45
N TYR A 453 -5.38 -19.43 20.30
CA TYR A 453 -6.83 -19.51 20.03
C TYR A 453 -7.14 -19.59 18.54
N HIS A 454 -6.18 -19.24 17.68
CA HIS A 454 -6.24 -19.42 16.23
C HIS A 454 -5.04 -20.24 15.78
N ASP A 455 -5.28 -21.12 14.81
CA ASP A 455 -4.24 -22.00 14.26
C ASP A 455 -3.42 -21.31 13.16
N ASP A 456 -3.89 -20.20 12.56
CA ASP A 456 -3.26 -19.50 11.44
C ASP A 456 -1.74 -19.29 11.57
N HIS A 457 -1.27 -18.77 12.71
CA HIS A 457 0.16 -18.51 12.93
C HIS A 457 0.95 -19.80 13.15
N VAL A 458 0.34 -20.78 13.83
CA VAL A 458 0.98 -22.07 14.09
C VAL A 458 1.09 -22.86 12.79
N GLU A 459 0.03 -22.93 12.00
CA GLU A 459 -0.01 -23.61 10.70
C GLU A 459 1.02 -23.04 9.72
N VAL A 460 1.11 -21.71 9.61
CA VAL A 460 2.11 -21.10 8.72
C VAL A 460 3.53 -21.37 9.23
N THR A 461 3.79 -21.28 10.52
CA THR A 461 5.11 -21.60 11.08
C THR A 461 5.47 -23.06 10.85
N LEU A 462 4.53 -23.99 11.03
CA LEU A 462 4.73 -25.41 10.71
C LEU A 462 5.01 -25.62 9.23
N LYS A 463 4.30 -24.93 8.33
CA LYS A 463 4.57 -24.96 6.88
C LYS A 463 6.01 -24.56 6.57
N TRP A 464 6.54 -23.52 7.23
CA TRP A 464 7.95 -23.14 7.12
C TRP A 464 8.89 -24.22 7.65
N LEU A 465 8.60 -24.78 8.82
CA LEU A 465 9.45 -25.78 9.47
C LEU A 465 9.41 -27.17 8.81
N GLN A 466 8.44 -27.43 7.93
CA GLN A 466 8.38 -28.63 7.10
C GLN A 466 9.26 -28.54 5.84
N ASP A 467 9.72 -27.34 5.47
CA ASP A 467 10.59 -27.15 4.32
C ASP A 467 12.04 -27.57 4.65
N SER A 468 12.58 -28.49 3.85
CA SER A 468 13.90 -29.08 4.10
C SER A 468 15.05 -28.07 4.03
N ALA A 469 14.90 -26.95 3.31
CA ALA A 469 15.88 -25.87 3.29
C ALA A 469 15.87 -25.09 4.61
N VAL A 470 14.71 -24.89 5.22
CA VAL A 470 14.56 -24.23 6.53
C VAL A 470 15.21 -25.08 7.62
N THR A 471 15.01 -26.40 7.61
CA THR A 471 15.56 -27.31 8.63
C THR A 471 17.00 -27.76 8.36
N LYS A 472 17.66 -27.23 7.33
CA LYS A 472 18.99 -27.69 6.92
C LYS A 472 20.05 -27.48 7.98
N ASN A 473 20.02 -26.34 8.67
CA ASN A 473 21.05 -25.90 9.62
C ASN A 473 20.62 -25.96 11.10
N ILE A 474 19.59 -26.73 11.43
CA ILE A 474 19.15 -26.97 12.82
C ILE A 474 19.59 -28.37 13.27
N SER A 475 19.77 -28.56 14.58
CA SER A 475 20.23 -29.82 15.17
C SER A 475 19.21 -30.96 15.02
N GLU A 476 19.65 -32.22 15.16
CA GLU A 476 18.75 -33.37 15.10
C GLU A 476 17.68 -33.37 16.21
N GLU A 477 18.01 -32.83 17.39
CA GLU A 477 17.06 -32.68 18.49
C GLU A 477 15.99 -31.64 18.15
N GLU A 478 16.40 -30.51 17.57
CA GLU A 478 15.47 -29.49 17.07
C GLU A 478 14.58 -29.99 15.93
N ARG A 479 15.12 -30.80 14.99
CA ARG A 479 14.31 -31.41 13.91
C ARG A 479 13.22 -32.36 14.44
N LYS A 480 13.46 -33.04 15.56
CA LYS A 480 12.44 -33.89 16.19
C LYS A 480 11.28 -33.05 16.73
N ILE A 481 11.56 -31.85 17.24
CA ILE A 481 10.56 -30.92 17.77
C ILE A 481 9.71 -30.33 16.63
N THR A 482 10.29 -30.09 15.45
CA THR A 482 9.56 -29.52 14.31
C THR A 482 8.69 -30.53 13.55
N GLY A 483 8.77 -31.83 13.85
CA GLY A 483 8.04 -32.88 13.14
C GLY A 483 8.53 -33.15 11.71
N ALA A 484 9.63 -32.53 11.28
CA ALA A 484 10.23 -32.75 9.97
C ALA A 484 11.01 -34.08 9.96
N HIS A 485 10.32 -35.18 9.66
CA HIS A 485 11.00 -36.46 9.43
C HIS A 485 11.69 -36.40 8.07
N SER A 486 13.00 -36.61 8.05
CA SER A 486 13.75 -36.92 6.84
C SER A 486 13.19 -38.22 6.26
N GLY A 487 12.51 -38.13 5.13
CA GLY A 487 12.29 -39.30 4.29
C GLY A 487 13.65 -39.77 3.77
N ASP A 488 14.03 -40.98 4.15
CA ASP A 488 15.13 -41.73 3.54
C ASP A 488 14.84 -42.01 2.06
#